data_AF-A0A9C9K329-F1
#
_entry.id   AF-A0A9C9K329-F1
#
_cell.length_a   1.000
_cell.length_b   1.000
_cell.length_c   1.000
_cell.angle_alpha   90.00
_cell.angle_beta   90.00
_cell.angle_gamma   90.00
#
_symmetry.space_group_name_H-M   'P 1'
#
loop_
_entity.id
_entity.type
_entity.pdbx_description
1 polymer ?
#
loop_
_entity_poly.entity_id
_entity_poly.type
_entity_poly.pdbx_seq_one_letter_code
_entity_poly.pdbx_strand_id
1 'polypeptide(L)' 'MVLGKYDFSIGDRVKHPKFGEGDVIDVYPLRDETVVVVSFEKLGQKKILLKYGKLELVKKEEEPVEAEEEED' A
#
# COMPACT_ATOMS: atom_id res chain seq x y z
N MET A 1 11.39 15.34 11.11
CA MET A 1 11.13 14.14 10.30
C MET A 1 9.64 14.11 10.04
N VAL A 2 9.19 14.41 8.80
CA VAL A 2 7.76 14.45 8.50
C VAL A 2 7.31 13.00 8.28
N LEU A 3 6.56 12.44 9.23
CA LEU A 3 5.81 11.19 9.09
C LEU A 3 4.70 11.44 8.05
N GLY A 4 5.03 11.21 6.78
CA GLY A 4 4.16 11.52 5.66
C GLY A 4 3.11 10.45 5.41
N LYS A 5 2.08 10.37 6.26
CA LYS A 5 0.67 9.94 6.07
C LYS A 5 0.26 8.83 5.05
N TYR A 6 1.15 8.20 4.31
CA TYR A 6 0.86 7.31 3.18
C TYR A 6 1.92 6.21 3.03
N ASP A 7 2.27 5.53 4.12
CA ASP A 7 3.08 4.32 4.08
C ASP A 7 2.18 3.13 3.71
N PHE A 8 2.09 2.87 2.41
CA PHE A 8 1.48 1.65 1.88
C PHE A 8 2.55 0.57 1.75
N SER A 9 2.17 -0.65 2.13
CA SER A 9 3.01 -1.84 2.03
C SER A 9 2.43 -2.82 1.03
N ILE A 10 3.27 -3.71 0.52
CA ILE A 10 2.82 -4.83 -0.32
C ILE A 10 1.83 -5.68 0.51
N GLY A 11 0.68 -6.01 -0.06
CA GLY A 11 -0.43 -6.69 0.63
C GLY A 11 -1.53 -5.75 1.11
N ASP A 12 -1.28 -4.43 1.22
CA ASP A 12 -2.31 -3.48 1.64
C ASP A 12 -3.45 -3.42 0.62
N ARG A 13 -4.70 -3.49 1.11
CA ARG A 13 -5.90 -3.26 0.31
C ARG A 13 -6.16 -1.75 0.26
N VAL A 14 -6.19 -1.18 -0.93
CA VAL A 14 -6.42 0.26 -1.14
C VAL A 14 -7.62 0.53 -2.04
N LYS A 15 -8.17 1.74 -1.93
CA LYS A 15 -9.26 2.23 -2.75
C LYS A 15 -8.87 3.53 -3.43
N HIS A 16 -9.14 3.59 -4.73
CA HIS A 16 -9.00 4.78 -5.55
C HIS A 16 -10.38 5.23 -6.05
N PRO A 17 -10.73 6.52 -5.97
CA PRO A 17 -12.07 7.00 -6.32
C PRO A 17 -12.47 6.73 -7.78
N LYS A 18 -11.50 6.66 -8.70
CA LYS A 18 -11.76 6.34 -10.12
C LYS A 18 -11.58 4.87 -10.49
N PHE A 19 -10.72 4.14 -9.78
CA PHE A 19 -10.30 2.80 -10.19
C PHE A 19 -10.95 1.70 -9.35
N GLY A 20 -11.52 2.06 -8.20
CA GLY A 20 -12.12 1.12 -7.26
C GLY A 20 -11.09 0.58 -6.29
N GLU A 21 -11.32 -0.63 -5.83
CA GLU A 21 -10.49 -1.31 -4.84
C GLU A 21 -9.45 -2.19 -5.52
N GLY A 22 -8.32 -2.38 -4.85
CA GLY A 22 -7.23 -3.19 -5.34
C GLY A 22 -6.17 -3.41 -4.27
N ASP A 23 -5.25 -4.32 -4.56
CA ASP A 23 -4.21 -4.75 -3.64
C ASP A 23 -2.86 -4.18 -4.09
N VAL A 24 -2.09 -3.66 -3.14
CA VAL A 24 -0.73 -3.19 -3.40
C VAL A 24 0.16 -4.40 -3.64
N ILE A 25 0.74 -4.47 -4.82
CA ILE A 25 1.60 -5.59 -5.22
C ILE A 25 3.08 -5.21 -5.28
N ASP A 26 3.39 -3.91 -5.34
CA ASP A 26 4.76 -3.41 -5.38
C ASP A 26 4.81 -1.94 -4.93
N VAL A 27 5.92 -1.55 -4.30
CA VAL A 27 6.18 -0.18 -3.83
C VAL A 27 7.65 0.11 -4.02
N TYR A 28 7.96 1.15 -4.78
CA TYR A 28 9.35 1.52 -5.03
C TYR A 28 9.54 3.05 -5.12
N PRO A 29 10.71 3.55 -4.68
CA PRO A 29 11.07 4.95 -4.83
C PRO A 29 11.38 5.27 -6.30
N LEU A 30 10.90 6.43 -6.76
CA LEU A 30 11.19 7.00 -8.07
C LEU A 30 11.65 8.46 -7.90
N ARG A 31 12.98 8.65 -7.86
CA ARG A 31 13.61 9.96 -7.59
C ARG A 31 13.14 10.54 -6.26
N ASP A 32 12.40 11.65 -6.31
CA ASP A 32 11.85 12.37 -5.14
C ASP A 32 10.40 11.96 -4.82
N GLU A 33 9.87 10.94 -5.52
CA GLU A 33 8.51 10.44 -5.33
C GLU A 33 8.51 8.94 -5.04
N THR A 34 7.37 8.43 -4.58
CA THR A 34 7.14 7.00 -4.38
C THR A 34 6.04 6.53 -5.33
N VAL A 35 6.30 5.43 -6.03
CA VAL A 35 5.34 4.77 -6.91
C VAL A 35 4.82 3.52 -6.21
N VAL A 36 3.51 3.39 -6.19
CA VAL A 36 2.81 2.19 -5.73
C VAL A 36 2.16 1.52 -6.93
N VAL A 37 2.36 0.22 -7.07
CA VAL A 37 1.69 -0.60 -8.07
C VAL A 37 0.53 -1.30 -7.38
N VAL A 38 -0.68 -1.00 -7.86
CA VAL A 38 -1.92 -1.56 -7.33
C VAL A 38 -2.57 -2.43 -8.39
N SER A 39 -2.95 -3.65 -8.03
CA SER A 39 -3.77 -4.52 -8.86
C SER A 39 -5.24 -4.26 -8.58
N PHE A 40 -5.88 -3.43 -9.43
CA PHE A 40 -7.31 -3.12 -9.31
C PHE A 40 -8.16 -4.24 -9.91
N GLU A 41 -9.21 -4.64 -9.20
CA GLU A 41 -10.07 -5.76 -9.62
C GLU A 41 -10.72 -5.56 -10.99
N LYS A 42 -11.06 -4.31 -11.34
CA LYS A 42 -11.75 -3.96 -12.58
C LYS A 42 -10.83 -3.56 -13.73
N LEU A 43 -9.61 -3.09 -13.43
CA LEU A 43 -8.74 -2.42 -14.40
C LEU A 43 -7.35 -3.05 -14.50
N GLY A 44 -7.08 -4.08 -13.71
CA GLY A 44 -5.77 -4.72 -13.59
C GLY A 44 -4.74 -3.81 -12.92
N GLN A 45 -3.48 -4.02 -13.25
CA GLN A 45 -2.36 -3.34 -12.61
C GLN A 45 -2.22 -1.88 -13.06
N LYS A 46 -2.06 -0.96 -12.11
CA LYS A 46 -1.79 0.45 -12.35
C LYS A 46 -0.67 0.95 -11.45
N LYS A 47 0.20 1.77 -12.04
CA LYS A 47 1.25 2.49 -11.33
C LYS A 47 0.73 3.85 -10.91
N ILE A 48 0.78 4.16 -9.63
CA ILE A 48 0.25 5.40 -9.05
C ILE A 48 1.35 6.08 -8.24
N LEU A 49 1.60 7.35 -8.56
CA LEU A 49 2.47 8.20 -7.76
C LEU A 49 1.74 8.63 -6.50
N LEU A 50 2.30 8.35 -5.32
CA LEU A 50 1.62 8.57 -4.04
C LEU A 50 1.20 10.01 -3.82
N LYS A 51 1.99 10.97 -4.29
CA LYS A 51 1.70 12.39 -4.22
C LYS A 51 0.39 12.80 -4.93
N TYR A 52 -0.01 12.04 -5.95
CA TYR A 52 -1.19 12.33 -6.78
C TYR A 52 -2.33 11.30 -6.58
N GLY A 53 -2.02 10.17 -5.96
CA GLY A 53 -2.84 8.97 -6.00
C GLY A 53 -4.15 9.04 -5.22
N LYS A 54 -4.32 9.93 -4.23
CA LYS A 54 -5.52 9.96 -3.34
C LYS A 54 -6.02 8.55 -2.98
N LEU A 55 -5.09 7.66 -2.63
CA LEU A 55 -5.38 6.28 -2.26
C LEU A 55 -5.83 6.26 -0.80
N GLU A 56 -6.87 5.50 -0.51
CA GLU A 56 -7.38 5.27 0.84
C GLU A 56 -7.09 3.82 1.22
N LEU A 57 -6.46 3.60 2.37
CA LEU A 57 -6.26 2.26 2.91
C LEU A 57 -7.60 1.70 3.39
N VAL A 58 -7.96 0.50 2.90
CA VAL A 58 -9.22 -0.19 3.23
C VAL A 58 -8.99 -1.26 4.29
N LYS A 59 -7.88 -1.98 4.20
CA LYS A 59 -7.42 -2.95 5.19
C LYS A 59 -5.90 -2.99 5.19
N LYS A 60 -5.32 -2.93 6.38
CA LYS A 60 -3.98 -3.45 6.64
C LYS A 60 -4.15 -4.90 7.06
N GLU A 61 -3.50 -5.80 6.35
CA GLU A 61 -3.13 -7.07 6.97
C GLU A 61 -2.03 -6.72 7.97
N GLU A 62 -2.44 -6.47 9.21
CA GLU A 62 -1.52 -6.61 10.33
C GLU A 62 -1.19 -8.09 10.39
N GLU A 63 0.02 -8.46 9.95
CA GLU A 63 0.58 -9.76 10.25
C GLU A 63 0.49 -9.93 11.78
N PRO A 64 -0.14 -11.01 12.30
CA PRO A 64 0.01 -11.33 13.70
C PRO A 64 1.50 -11.58 13.91
N VAL A 65 2.18 -10.63 14.55
CA VAL A 65 3.50 -10.86 15.10
C VAL A 65 3.35 -11.99 16.11
N GLU A 66 3.68 -13.19 15.65
CA GLU A 66 3.74 -14.39 16.46
C GLU A 66 4.69 -14.06 17.62
N ALA A 67 4.13 -13.97 18.83
CA ALA A 67 4.89 -13.78 20.04
C ALA A 67 5.75 -15.04 20.22
N GLU A 68 7.04 -14.93 19.91
CA GLU A 68 8.01 -15.90 20.38
C GLU A 68 8.07 -15.75 21.91
N GLU A 69 7.39 -16.67 22.60
CA GLU A 69 7.43 -16.83 24.05
C GLU A 69 8.88 -17.12 24.50
N GLU A 70 9.27 -16.49 25.61
CA GLU A 70 10.52 -16.75 26.32
C GLU A 70 10.62 -18.23 26.74
N GLU A 71 11.69 -18.91 26.34
CA GLU A 71 12.30 -20.04 27.08
C GLU A 71 13.83 -19.91 26.97
N ASP A 72 14.48 -19.42 28.04
CA ASP A 72 15.40 -20.19 28.92
C ASP A 72 15.93 -19.30 30.08
#